data_AF-A0A5N5CX17-F1
#
_entry.id   AF-A0A5N5CX17-F1
#
_cell.length_a   1.000
_cell.length_b   1.000
_cell.length_c   1.000
_cell.angle_alpha   90.00
_cell.angle_beta   90.00
_cell.angle_gamma   90.00
#
_symmetry.space_group_name_H-M   'P 1'
#
loop_
_entity.id
_entity.type
_entity.pdbx_description
1 polymer ?
#
loop_
_entity_poly.entity_id
_entity_poly.type
_entity_poly.pdbx_seq_one_letter_code
_entity_poly.pdbx_strand_id
1 'polypeptide(L)'
;MAVIWGLDLKEMQWGKFKNSYMWNNEYHLRRTKFIVYQCAMIFCVISESLGTAVLSDYIDQQRLVAKLNHDAYVYNNDYVGAGSYNIFVGVYIATIFGGAFFFDLFWPERRESPQVKLAWRICSVLACVFALSSALTMTVITATHFAYVAGVSDEEARRLLAASYKSPGSPMQYRHSGRAIASVVFLWPGFVATVASTVIMWKSLAHNDRLGPKSTHAREAEKGYGGAPVVDGPAATSDGVARPEHAHVNGSSSTEMNGEKAYEAV
;
A
#
# COMPACT_ATOMS: atom_id res chain seq x y z
N MET A 1 0.75 29.65 9.74
CA MET A 1 0.99 28.40 8.98
C MET A 1 -0.19 27.47 9.17
N ALA A 2 -0.54 26.70 8.14
CA ALA A 2 -1.81 25.97 8.11
C ALA A 2 -1.75 24.70 8.95
N VAL A 3 -2.49 24.70 10.06
CA VAL A 3 -2.88 23.48 10.79
C VAL A 3 -4.21 23.05 10.20
N ILE A 4 -4.25 21.89 9.56
CA ILE A 4 -5.49 21.34 9.00
C ILE A 4 -5.91 20.18 9.89
N TRP A 5 -7.08 20.31 10.51
CA TRP A 5 -7.71 19.26 11.33
C TRP A 5 -6.83 18.80 12.51
N GLY A 6 -6.03 19.72 13.07
CA GLY A 6 -5.14 19.43 14.20
C GLY A 6 -3.80 18.78 13.82
N LEU A 7 -3.52 18.64 12.53
CA LEU A 7 -2.25 18.11 12.01
C LEU A 7 -1.38 19.28 11.52
N ASP A 8 -0.17 19.40 12.06
CA ASP A 8 0.79 20.39 11.59
C ASP A 8 1.44 19.90 10.28
N LEU A 9 1.17 20.60 9.18
CA LEU A 9 1.74 20.28 7.87
C LEU A 9 3.27 20.39 7.83
N LYS A 10 3.90 21.07 8.80
CA LYS A 10 5.38 21.08 8.93
C LYS A 10 5.97 19.71 9.26
N GLU A 11 5.19 18.82 9.85
CA GLU A 11 5.63 17.46 10.18
C GLU A 11 5.61 16.52 8.96
N MET A 12 4.93 16.92 7.88
CA MET A 12 4.95 16.22 6.61
C MET A 12 6.24 16.54 5.87
N GLN A 13 7.29 15.77 6.16
CA GLN A 13 8.61 15.95 5.56
C GLN A 13 9.01 14.70 4.79
N TRP A 14 9.52 14.88 3.58
CA TRP A 14 10.08 13.78 2.76
C TRP A 14 11.21 13.02 3.50
N GLY A 15 11.93 13.70 4.40
CA GLY A 15 12.94 13.07 5.26
C GLY A 15 12.39 11.99 6.21
N LYS A 16 11.09 11.98 6.53
CA LYS A 16 10.47 10.93 7.36
C LYS A 16 10.34 9.59 6.62
N PHE A 17 10.51 9.56 5.30
CA PHE A 17 10.66 8.31 4.53
C PHE A 17 12.07 7.70 4.64
N LYS A 18 13.02 8.36 5.31
CA LYS A 18 14.35 7.78 5.51
C LYS A 18 14.24 6.51 6.35
N ASN A 19 15.02 5.48 5.97
CA ASN A 19 15.09 4.18 6.66
C ASN A 19 15.19 4.34 8.19
N SER A 20 16.05 5.24 8.66
CA SER A 20 16.25 5.51 10.09
C SER A 20 14.99 5.95 10.84
N TYR A 21 14.03 6.60 10.17
CA TYR A 21 12.78 7.07 10.78
C TYR A 21 11.67 6.01 10.70
N MET A 22 11.55 5.35 9.54
CA MET A 22 10.56 4.29 9.30
C MET A 22 10.82 3.05 10.16
N TRP A 23 12.09 2.72 10.37
CA TRP A 23 12.53 1.54 11.09
C TRP A 23 13.00 1.83 12.50
N ASN A 24 12.61 2.95 13.12
CA ASN A 24 12.91 3.17 14.54
C ASN A 24 12.02 2.31 15.48
N ASN A 25 12.47 2.11 16.72
CA ASN A 25 11.74 1.39 17.77
C ASN A 25 11.05 2.32 18.78
N GLU A 26 10.93 3.59 18.43
CA GLU A 26 10.41 4.65 19.30
C GLU A 26 8.90 4.55 19.50
N TYR A 27 8.19 4.05 18.48
CA TYR A 27 6.73 3.96 18.45
C TYR A 27 6.24 2.51 18.44
N HIS A 28 5.13 2.25 19.14
CA HIS A 28 4.60 0.90 19.29
C HIS A 28 4.17 0.30 17.94
N LEU A 29 4.67 -0.92 17.66
CA LEU A 29 4.40 -1.70 16.44
C LEU A 29 4.71 -0.97 15.11
N ARG A 30 5.52 0.10 15.09
CA ARG A 30 5.78 0.88 13.87
C ARG A 30 6.26 0.02 12.70
N ARG A 31 7.29 -0.80 12.92
CA ARG A 31 7.85 -1.71 11.90
C ARG A 31 6.83 -2.75 11.43
N THR A 32 6.11 -3.35 12.38
CA THR A 32 5.11 -4.39 12.10
C THR A 32 3.93 -3.83 11.31
N LYS A 33 3.44 -2.65 11.70
CA LYS A 33 2.40 -1.91 10.96
C LYS A 33 2.86 -1.62 9.54
N PHE A 34 4.08 -1.11 9.40
CA PHE A 34 4.63 -0.82 8.09
C PHE A 34 4.68 -2.05 7.20
N ILE A 35 5.29 -3.15 7.66
CA ILE A 35 5.40 -4.38 6.85
C ILE A 35 4.02 -4.91 6.47
N VAL A 36 3.13 -5.10 7.45
CA VAL A 36 1.87 -5.81 7.20
C VAL A 36 0.91 -4.97 6.37
N TYR A 37 0.85 -3.65 6.58
CA TYR A 37 0.02 -2.77 5.75
C TYR A 37 0.54 -2.73 4.31
N GLN A 38 1.86 -2.68 4.12
CA GLN A 38 2.45 -2.71 2.77
C GLN A 38 2.25 -4.06 2.08
N CYS A 39 2.33 -5.19 2.79
CA CYS A 39 1.98 -6.50 2.23
C CYS A 39 0.54 -6.53 1.73
N ALA A 40 -0.42 -6.02 2.53
CA ALA A 40 -1.81 -5.93 2.11
C ALA A 40 -1.97 -5.10 0.83
N MET A 41 -1.38 -3.90 0.81
CA MET A 41 -1.44 -3.01 -0.36
C MET A 41 -0.78 -3.61 -1.59
N ILE A 42 0.45 -4.14 -1.48
CA ILE A 42 1.19 -4.67 -2.62
C ILE A 42 0.46 -5.85 -3.25
N PHE A 43 0.01 -6.82 -2.45
CA PHE A 43 -0.66 -8.00 -2.98
C PHE A 43 -2.02 -7.67 -3.62
N CYS A 44 -2.81 -6.78 -2.99
CA CYS A 44 -4.07 -6.32 -3.58
C CYS A 44 -3.86 -5.51 -4.85
N VAL A 45 -2.85 -4.62 -4.91
CA VAL A 45 -2.53 -3.82 -6.11
C VAL A 45 -2.00 -4.68 -7.25
N ILE A 46 -1.18 -5.69 -6.96
CA ILE A 46 -0.73 -6.65 -7.98
C ILE A 46 -1.93 -7.43 -8.53
N SER A 47 -2.79 -7.94 -7.65
CA SER A 47 -4.03 -8.61 -8.04
C SER A 47 -4.88 -7.73 -8.94
N GLU A 48 -5.13 -6.49 -8.52
CA GLU A 48 -5.91 -5.49 -9.27
C GLU A 48 -5.28 -5.20 -10.64
N SER A 49 -3.98 -4.97 -10.71
CA SER A 49 -3.28 -4.62 -11.95
C SER A 49 -3.34 -5.76 -12.96
N LEU A 50 -3.14 -7.00 -12.51
CA LEU A 50 -3.24 -8.19 -13.35
C LEU A 50 -4.68 -8.45 -13.79
N GLY A 51 -5.64 -8.27 -12.88
CA GLY A 51 -7.08 -8.38 -13.19
C GLY A 51 -7.52 -7.35 -14.21
N THR A 52 -7.04 -6.10 -14.08
CA THR A 52 -7.28 -5.00 -15.02
C THR A 52 -6.69 -5.28 -16.39
N ALA A 53 -5.48 -5.85 -16.47
CA ALA A 53 -4.90 -6.21 -17.76
C ALA A 53 -5.78 -7.22 -18.52
N VAL A 54 -6.29 -8.24 -17.83
CA VAL A 54 -7.20 -9.23 -18.44
C VAL A 54 -8.55 -8.59 -18.81
N LEU A 55 -9.06 -7.70 -17.96
CA LEU A 55 -10.27 -6.93 -18.24
C LEU A 55 -10.13 -6.11 -19.52
N SER A 56 -9.02 -5.41 -19.69
CA SER A 56 -8.71 -4.63 -20.90
C SER A 56 -8.66 -5.51 -22.13
N ASP A 57 -8.01 -6.68 -22.05
CA ASP A 57 -7.95 -7.63 -23.17
C ASP A 57 -9.36 -8.08 -23.60
N TYR A 58 -10.27 -8.34 -22.65
CA TYR A 58 -11.66 -8.73 -22.95
C TYR A 58 -12.49 -7.60 -23.56
N ILE A 59 -12.31 -6.37 -23.10
CA ILE A 59 -13.01 -5.19 -23.67
C ILE A 59 -12.54 -4.94 -25.10
N ASP A 60 -11.24 -5.05 -25.36
CA ASP A 60 -10.68 -4.85 -26.70
C ASP A 60 -11.10 -5.96 -27.65
N GLN A 61 -11.19 -7.21 -27.17
CA GLN A 61 -11.77 -8.32 -27.93
C GLN A 61 -13.23 -8.04 -28.31
N GLN A 62 -14.06 -7.57 -27.38
CA GLN A 62 -15.45 -7.22 -27.65
C GLN A 62 -15.57 -6.11 -28.69
N ARG A 63 -14.74 -5.06 -28.59
CA ARG A 63 -14.70 -3.96 -29.57
C ARG A 63 -14.28 -4.43 -30.96
N LEU A 64 -13.30 -5.33 -31.04
CA LEU A 64 -12.82 -5.86 -32.31
C LEU A 64 -13.87 -6.75 -32.99
N VAL A 65 -14.51 -7.64 -32.24
CA VAL A 65 -15.58 -8.51 -32.77
C VAL A 65 -16.76 -7.67 -33.26
N ALA A 66 -17.20 -6.68 -32.48
CA ALA A 66 -18.29 -5.78 -32.87
C ALA A 66 -17.95 -4.93 -34.12
N LYS A 67 -16.66 -4.66 -34.37
CA LYS A 67 -16.19 -3.97 -35.58
C LYS A 67 -16.15 -4.90 -36.80
N LEU A 68 -15.87 -6.18 -36.61
CA LEU A 68 -15.80 -7.17 -37.69
C LEU A 68 -17.18 -7.68 -38.11
N ASN A 69 -18.09 -7.84 -37.15
CA ASN A 69 -19.45 -8.29 -37.40
C ASN A 69 -20.42 -7.65 -36.38
N HIS A 70 -21.35 -6.84 -36.87
CA HIS A 70 -22.33 -6.13 -36.03
C HIS A 70 -23.38 -7.06 -35.40
N ASP A 71 -23.55 -8.27 -35.94
CA ASP A 71 -24.49 -9.27 -35.42
C ASP A 71 -23.84 -10.18 -34.36
N ALA A 72 -22.52 -10.09 -34.16
CA ALA A 72 -21.77 -10.89 -33.20
C ALA A 72 -21.59 -10.16 -31.86
N TYR A 73 -21.97 -10.82 -30.76
CA TYR A 73 -21.87 -10.28 -29.41
C TYR A 73 -20.96 -11.15 -28.54
N VAL A 74 -19.95 -10.53 -27.92
CA VAL A 74 -19.06 -11.19 -26.95
C VAL A 74 -19.65 -11.04 -25.55
N TYR A 75 -19.93 -12.16 -24.90
CA TYR A 75 -20.36 -12.22 -23.51
C TYR A 75 -19.15 -12.49 -22.63
N ASN A 76 -18.70 -11.47 -21.90
CA ASN A 76 -17.58 -11.50 -20.95
C ASN A 76 -17.93 -10.79 -19.62
N ASN A 77 -19.22 -10.47 -19.42
CA ASN A 77 -19.73 -9.65 -18.32
C ASN A 77 -19.33 -10.17 -16.94
N ASP A 78 -19.20 -11.49 -16.80
CA ASP A 78 -18.83 -12.14 -15.54
C ASP A 78 -17.45 -11.70 -15.08
N TYR A 79 -16.45 -11.79 -15.97
CA TYR A 79 -15.10 -11.34 -15.65
C TYR A 79 -15.01 -9.81 -15.60
N VAL A 80 -15.75 -9.10 -16.45
CA VAL A 80 -15.81 -7.63 -16.42
C VAL A 80 -16.30 -7.13 -15.06
N GLY A 81 -17.38 -7.72 -14.55
CA GLY A 81 -17.92 -7.41 -13.23
C GLY A 81 -16.97 -7.78 -12.10
N ALA A 82 -16.41 -9.00 -12.13
CA ALA A 82 -15.46 -9.47 -11.11
C ALA A 82 -14.18 -8.61 -11.07
N GLY A 83 -13.59 -8.31 -12.23
CA GLY A 83 -12.40 -7.48 -12.36
C GLY A 83 -12.65 -6.03 -11.92
N SER A 84 -13.78 -5.44 -12.32
CA SER A 84 -14.16 -4.08 -11.89
C SER A 84 -14.37 -3.99 -10.38
N TYR A 85 -14.97 -5.03 -9.78
CA TYR A 85 -15.10 -5.11 -8.32
C TYR A 85 -13.73 -5.24 -7.64
N ASN A 86 -12.83 -6.06 -8.18
CA ASN A 86 -11.46 -6.19 -7.66
C ASN A 86 -10.69 -4.85 -7.66
N ILE A 87 -10.85 -4.03 -8.71
CA ILE A 87 -10.30 -2.66 -8.76
C ILE A 87 -10.81 -1.81 -7.59
N PHE A 88 -12.13 -1.78 -7.39
CA PHE A 88 -12.71 -1.04 -6.27
C PHE A 88 -12.13 -1.49 -4.92
N VAL A 89 -11.99 -2.80 -4.71
CA VAL A 89 -11.45 -3.37 -3.47
C VAL A 89 -9.97 -3.01 -3.27
N GLY A 90 -9.16 -3.09 -4.31
CA GLY A 90 -7.75 -2.70 -4.27
C GLY A 90 -7.56 -1.24 -3.87
N VAL A 91 -8.29 -0.33 -4.54
CA VAL A 91 -8.30 1.12 -4.21
C VAL A 91 -8.80 1.39 -2.80
N TYR A 92 -9.84 0.68 -2.35
CA TYR A 92 -10.37 0.82 -0.98
C TYR A 92 -9.31 0.44 0.07
N ILE A 93 -8.67 -0.72 -0.08
CA ILE A 93 -7.62 -1.20 0.83
C ILE A 93 -6.43 -0.24 0.85
N ALA A 94 -6.00 0.24 -0.31
CA ALA A 94 -4.92 1.22 -0.43
C ALA A 94 -5.27 2.55 0.26
N THR A 95 -6.52 3.00 0.16
CA THR A 95 -6.99 4.22 0.82
C THR A 95 -6.99 4.08 2.34
N ILE A 96 -7.52 2.97 2.86
CA ILE A 96 -7.63 2.75 4.30
C ILE A 96 -6.26 2.48 4.93
N PHE A 97 -5.51 1.47 4.46
CA PHE A 97 -4.24 1.10 5.09
C PHE A 97 -3.07 1.96 4.62
N GLY A 98 -3.10 2.48 3.40
CA GLY A 98 -2.15 3.49 2.95
C GLY A 98 -2.33 4.80 3.68
N GLY A 99 -3.58 5.26 3.84
CA GLY A 99 -3.91 6.41 4.67
C GLY A 99 -3.42 6.22 6.10
N ALA A 100 -3.79 5.11 6.75
CA ALA A 100 -3.34 4.81 8.12
C ALA A 100 -1.81 4.76 8.25
N PHE A 101 -1.11 4.21 7.26
CA PHE A 101 0.34 4.24 7.20
C PHE A 101 0.90 5.66 7.15
N PHE A 102 0.39 6.53 6.27
CA PHE A 102 0.87 7.91 6.18
C PHE A 102 0.59 8.70 7.47
N PHE A 103 -0.58 8.51 8.09
CA PHE A 103 -0.88 9.15 9.37
C PHE A 103 0.06 8.70 10.49
N ASP A 104 0.36 7.40 10.57
CA ASP A 104 1.30 6.87 11.57
C ASP A 104 2.77 7.27 11.30
N LEU A 105 3.12 7.54 10.04
CA LEU A 105 4.45 7.98 9.65
C LEU A 105 4.66 9.47 9.91
N PHE A 106 3.74 10.31 9.42
CA PHE A 106 3.88 11.76 9.50
C PHE A 106 3.50 12.31 10.86
N TRP A 107 2.43 11.79 11.48
CA TRP A 107 1.89 12.27 12.75
C TRP A 107 1.68 11.13 13.76
N PRO A 108 2.77 10.49 14.23
CA PRO A 108 2.67 9.38 15.17
C PRO A 108 2.07 9.78 16.52
N GLU A 109 2.14 11.05 16.90
CA GLU A 109 1.64 11.58 18.18
C GLU A 109 0.27 12.26 18.07
N ARG A 110 -0.40 12.15 16.91
CA ARG A 110 -1.73 12.74 16.71
C ARG A 110 -2.73 12.24 17.75
N ARG A 111 -3.59 13.15 18.20
CA ARG A 111 -4.74 12.81 19.05
C ARG A 111 -5.97 12.65 18.17
N GLU A 112 -6.40 11.41 17.98
CA GLU A 112 -7.62 11.10 17.23
C GLU A 112 -8.84 11.14 18.16
N SER A 113 -9.93 11.72 17.67
CA SER A 113 -11.22 11.67 18.35
C SER A 113 -11.78 10.23 18.36
N PRO A 114 -12.64 9.88 19.32
CA PRO A 114 -13.26 8.55 19.37
C PRO A 114 -14.02 8.19 18.09
N GLN A 115 -14.63 9.17 17.41
CA GLN A 115 -15.36 8.98 16.17
C GLN A 115 -14.43 8.56 15.02
N VAL A 116 -13.26 9.17 14.91
CA VAL A 116 -12.26 8.82 13.89
C VAL A 116 -11.73 7.41 14.13
N LYS A 117 -11.46 7.04 15.38
CA LYS A 117 -11.04 5.68 15.74
C LYS A 117 -12.12 4.64 15.42
N LEU A 118 -13.39 4.99 15.66
CA LEU A 118 -14.51 4.14 15.28
C LEU A 118 -14.60 3.97 13.76
N ALA A 119 -14.44 5.06 13.00
CA ALA A 119 -14.43 5.02 11.54
C ALA A 119 -13.29 4.11 11.02
N TRP A 120 -12.08 4.23 11.56
CA TRP A 120 -10.97 3.31 11.23
C TRP A 120 -11.33 1.85 11.47
N ARG A 121 -11.95 1.54 12.62
CA ARG A 121 -12.38 0.17 12.94
C ARG A 121 -13.42 -0.33 11.94
N ILE A 122 -14.45 0.45 11.65
CA ILE A 122 -15.50 0.07 10.69
C ILE A 122 -14.90 -0.14 9.30
N CYS A 123 -14.11 0.82 8.80
CA CYS A 123 -13.49 0.73 7.48
C CYS A 123 -12.53 -0.46 7.38
N SER A 124 -11.77 -0.79 8.44
CA SER A 124 -10.89 -1.96 8.45
C SER A 124 -11.66 -3.29 8.36
N VAL A 125 -12.84 -3.38 8.98
CA VAL A 125 -13.71 -4.56 8.86
C VAL A 125 -14.31 -4.64 7.46
N LEU A 126 -14.80 -3.52 6.92
CA LEU A 126 -15.29 -3.47 5.54
C LEU A 126 -14.21 -3.86 4.54
N ALA A 127 -12.96 -3.43 4.74
CA ALA A 127 -11.83 -3.86 3.92
C ALA A 127 -11.65 -5.37 3.93
N CYS A 128 -11.79 -6.03 5.08
CA CYS A 128 -11.73 -7.50 5.17
C CYS A 128 -12.88 -8.17 4.43
N VAL A 129 -14.10 -7.66 4.59
CA VAL A 129 -15.30 -8.20 3.93
C VAL A 129 -15.17 -8.07 2.40
N PHE A 130 -14.76 -6.90 1.92
CA PHE A 130 -14.56 -6.63 0.49
C PHE A 130 -13.40 -7.43 -0.10
N ALA A 131 -12.29 -7.56 0.62
CA ALA A 131 -11.18 -8.42 0.21
C ALA A 131 -11.60 -9.88 0.08
N LEU A 132 -12.37 -10.41 1.05
CA LEU A 132 -12.85 -11.78 1.01
C LEU A 132 -13.87 -12.00 -0.11
N SER A 133 -14.86 -11.12 -0.25
CA SER A 133 -15.85 -11.23 -1.32
C SER A 133 -15.18 -11.16 -2.69
N SER A 134 -14.22 -10.25 -2.87
CA SER A 134 -13.47 -10.14 -4.13
C SER A 134 -12.63 -11.40 -4.39
N ALA A 135 -11.93 -11.91 -3.38
CA ALA A 135 -11.17 -13.16 -3.49
C ALA A 135 -12.06 -14.33 -3.92
N LEU A 136 -13.23 -14.48 -3.31
CA LEU A 136 -14.19 -15.52 -3.66
C LEU A 136 -14.76 -15.33 -5.07
N THR A 137 -15.25 -14.12 -5.39
CA THR A 137 -15.81 -13.81 -6.72
C THR A 137 -14.79 -14.04 -7.82
N MET A 138 -13.57 -13.49 -7.68
CA MET A 138 -12.50 -13.70 -8.65
C MET A 138 -12.13 -15.17 -8.79
N THR A 139 -12.08 -15.93 -7.69
CA THR A 139 -11.80 -17.37 -7.72
C THR A 139 -12.89 -18.13 -8.47
N VAL A 140 -14.16 -17.92 -8.13
CA VAL A 140 -15.30 -18.64 -8.74
C VAL A 140 -15.41 -18.32 -10.23
N ILE A 141 -15.41 -17.02 -10.58
CA ILE A 141 -15.54 -16.60 -11.98
C ILE A 141 -14.35 -17.11 -12.79
N THR A 142 -13.12 -16.91 -12.32
CA THR A 142 -11.93 -17.36 -13.06
C THR A 142 -11.90 -18.88 -13.24
N ALA A 143 -12.35 -19.65 -12.24
CA ALA A 143 -12.30 -21.10 -12.28
C ALA A 143 -13.43 -21.74 -13.12
N THR A 144 -14.63 -21.15 -13.10
CA THR A 144 -15.85 -21.83 -13.60
C THR A 144 -16.50 -21.17 -14.81
N HIS A 145 -16.28 -19.88 -15.04
CA HIS A 145 -16.89 -19.16 -16.15
C HIS A 145 -15.98 -19.09 -17.39
N PHE A 146 -16.59 -18.73 -18.51
CA PHE A 146 -15.92 -18.57 -19.80
C PHE A 146 -16.64 -17.49 -20.62
N ALA A 147 -15.87 -16.77 -21.44
CA ALA A 147 -16.39 -15.88 -22.46
C ALA A 147 -16.85 -16.67 -23.68
N TYR A 148 -17.96 -16.24 -24.29
CA TYR A 148 -18.50 -16.85 -25.52
C TYR A 148 -19.05 -15.78 -26.47
N VAL A 149 -19.20 -16.14 -27.75
CA VAL A 149 -19.78 -15.28 -28.78
C VAL A 149 -21.16 -15.80 -29.14
N ALA A 150 -22.17 -14.93 -29.23
CA ALA A 150 -23.50 -15.28 -29.71
C ALA A 150 -23.93 -14.38 -30.87
N GLY A 151 -25.04 -14.74 -31.53
CA GLY A 151 -25.62 -13.99 -32.66
C GLY A 151 -25.10 -14.40 -34.04
N VAL A 152 -24.12 -15.32 -34.10
CA VAL A 152 -23.55 -15.88 -35.33
C VAL A 152 -23.40 -17.41 -35.21
N SER A 153 -23.15 -18.10 -36.33
CA SER A 153 -22.87 -19.53 -36.32
C SER A 153 -21.56 -19.83 -35.57
N ASP A 154 -21.43 -21.04 -35.01
CA ASP A 154 -20.23 -21.48 -34.28
C ASP A 154 -18.94 -21.34 -35.11
N GLU A 155 -19.06 -21.53 -36.43
CA GLU A 155 -17.93 -21.44 -37.35
C GLU A 155 -17.48 -19.99 -37.56
N GLU A 156 -18.44 -19.07 -37.67
CA GLU A 156 -18.17 -17.63 -37.74
C GLU A 156 -17.66 -17.09 -36.39
N ALA A 157 -18.22 -17.56 -35.27
CA ALA A 157 -17.72 -17.24 -33.94
C ALA A 157 -16.24 -17.64 -33.78
N ARG A 158 -15.88 -18.86 -34.19
CA ARG A 158 -14.47 -19.32 -34.19
C ARG A 158 -13.59 -18.48 -35.10
N ARG A 159 -14.08 -18.06 -36.27
CA ARG A 159 -13.35 -17.17 -37.19
C ARG A 159 -13.08 -15.80 -36.57
N LEU A 160 -14.09 -15.17 -35.98
CA LEU A 160 -13.99 -13.88 -35.30
C LEU A 160 -13.06 -13.94 -34.08
N LEU A 161 -13.11 -15.05 -33.34
CA LEU A 161 -12.19 -15.33 -32.24
C LEU A 161 -10.75 -15.54 -32.71
N ALA A 162 -10.53 -16.28 -33.79
CA ALA A 162 -9.19 -16.46 -34.37
C ALA A 162 -8.62 -15.14 -34.91
N ALA A 163 -9.46 -14.26 -35.46
CA ALA A 163 -9.05 -12.93 -35.91
C ALA A 163 -8.73 -11.97 -34.74
N SER A 164 -9.39 -12.14 -33.59
CA SER A 164 -9.13 -11.38 -32.36
C SER A 164 -7.99 -11.94 -31.51
N TYR A 165 -7.52 -13.15 -31.81
CA TYR A 165 -6.38 -13.81 -31.17
C TYR A 165 -5.03 -13.10 -31.38
N LYS A 166 -4.97 -12.02 -32.18
CA LYS A 166 -3.82 -11.10 -32.23
C LYS A 166 -3.54 -10.42 -30.88
N SER A 167 -4.46 -10.45 -29.92
CA SER A 167 -4.20 -10.20 -28.50
C SER A 167 -3.98 -11.55 -27.78
N PRO A 168 -2.73 -11.97 -27.54
CA PRO A 168 -2.40 -13.30 -26.98
C PRO A 168 -2.75 -13.47 -25.47
N GLY A 169 -3.81 -12.82 -24.98
CA GLY A 169 -4.08 -12.66 -23.55
C GLY A 169 -5.46 -13.11 -23.05
N SER A 170 -6.45 -13.32 -23.92
CA SER A 170 -7.84 -13.62 -23.53
C SER A 170 -8.34 -14.97 -24.05
N PRO A 171 -8.02 -16.08 -23.37
CA PRO A 171 -8.66 -17.35 -23.65
C PRO A 171 -10.17 -17.25 -23.37
N MET A 172 -10.97 -18.04 -24.09
CA MET A 172 -12.41 -18.12 -23.78
C MET A 172 -12.64 -18.60 -22.35
N GLN A 173 -11.84 -19.54 -21.85
CA GLN A 173 -11.93 -19.96 -20.45
C GLN A 173 -10.98 -19.13 -19.59
N TYR A 174 -11.52 -18.41 -18.60
CA TYR A 174 -10.74 -17.50 -17.76
C TYR A 174 -9.55 -18.19 -17.07
N ARG A 175 -9.72 -19.45 -16.66
CA ARG A 175 -8.68 -20.29 -16.05
C ARG A 175 -7.45 -20.57 -16.91
N HIS A 176 -7.50 -20.32 -18.22
CA HIS A 176 -6.30 -20.45 -19.07
C HIS A 176 -5.50 -19.15 -19.16
N SER A 177 -6.01 -18.04 -18.60
CA SER A 177 -5.28 -16.78 -18.55
C SER A 177 -4.34 -16.82 -17.35
N GLY A 178 -3.04 -16.91 -17.61
CA GLY A 178 -2.02 -16.86 -16.55
C GLY A 178 -2.11 -15.58 -15.71
N ARG A 179 -2.52 -14.46 -16.32
CA ARG A 179 -2.75 -13.19 -15.62
C ARG A 179 -3.98 -13.25 -14.71
N ALA A 180 -5.06 -13.89 -15.14
CA ALA A 180 -6.26 -14.07 -14.30
C ALA A 180 -5.97 -14.98 -13.10
N ILE A 181 -5.25 -16.09 -13.32
CA ILE A 181 -4.82 -16.97 -12.24
C ILE A 181 -3.90 -16.23 -11.27
N ALA A 182 -2.89 -15.52 -11.78
CA ALA A 182 -1.96 -14.77 -10.95
C ALA A 182 -2.69 -13.69 -10.13
N SER A 183 -3.68 -13.00 -10.72
CA SER A 183 -4.55 -12.05 -10.00
C SER A 183 -5.21 -12.71 -8.78
N VAL A 184 -5.87 -13.86 -8.97
CA VAL A 184 -6.49 -14.65 -7.88
C VAL A 184 -5.46 -15.08 -6.83
N VAL A 185 -4.31 -15.58 -7.26
CA VAL A 185 -3.24 -16.08 -6.37
C VAL A 185 -2.70 -14.96 -5.48
N PHE A 186 -2.52 -13.74 -5.98
CA PHE A 186 -2.07 -12.61 -5.16
C PHE A 186 -3.18 -12.05 -4.27
N LEU A 187 -4.44 -12.18 -4.66
CA LEU A 187 -5.58 -11.66 -3.89
C LEU A 187 -5.74 -12.37 -2.53
N TRP A 188 -5.48 -13.69 -2.46
CA TRP A 188 -5.60 -14.47 -1.23
C TRP A 188 -4.60 -14.06 -0.13
N PRO A 189 -3.27 -13.98 -0.40
CA PRO A 189 -2.30 -13.37 0.52
C PRO A 189 -2.66 -11.92 0.87
N GLY A 190 -3.16 -11.15 -0.10
CA GLY A 190 -3.67 -9.79 0.14
C GLY A 190 -4.80 -9.76 1.17
N PHE A 191 -5.76 -10.67 1.08
CA PHE A 191 -6.83 -10.83 2.08
C PHE A 191 -6.27 -11.17 3.47
N VAL A 192 -5.37 -12.16 3.56
CA VAL A 192 -4.75 -12.53 4.85
C VAL A 192 -3.99 -11.35 5.47
N ALA A 193 -3.22 -10.62 4.67
CA ALA A 193 -2.52 -9.42 5.11
C ALA A 193 -3.49 -8.29 5.52
N THR A 194 -4.65 -8.19 4.86
CA THR A 194 -5.72 -7.22 5.20
C THR A 194 -6.34 -7.54 6.57
N VAL A 195 -6.61 -8.81 6.85
CA VAL A 195 -7.08 -9.28 8.17
C VAL A 195 -6.03 -8.99 9.25
N ALA A 196 -4.77 -9.33 8.98
CA ALA A 196 -3.67 -9.05 9.90
C ALA A 196 -3.51 -7.54 10.15
N SER A 197 -3.62 -6.72 9.11
CA SER A 197 -3.57 -5.25 9.20
C SER A 197 -4.68 -4.70 10.09
N THR A 198 -5.88 -5.24 9.97
CA THR A 198 -7.03 -4.88 10.82
C THR A 198 -6.76 -5.18 12.29
N VAL A 199 -6.28 -6.39 12.60
CA VAL A 199 -5.93 -6.79 13.97
C VAL A 199 -4.84 -5.89 14.56
N ILE A 200 -3.79 -5.60 13.78
CA ILE A 200 -2.68 -4.75 14.22
C ILE A 200 -3.17 -3.31 14.45
N MET A 201 -4.00 -2.77 13.56
CA MET A 201 -4.60 -1.45 13.71
C MET A 201 -5.36 -1.36 15.03
N TRP A 202 -6.20 -2.35 15.34
CA TRP A 202 -6.99 -2.37 16.55
C TRP A 202 -6.13 -2.47 17.81
N LYS A 203 -5.09 -3.32 17.79
CA LYS A 203 -4.10 -3.41 18.88
C LYS A 203 -3.36 -2.08 19.06
N SER A 204 -2.97 -1.42 17.97
CA SER A 204 -2.31 -0.12 18.02
C SER A 204 -3.23 0.95 18.60
N LEU A 205 -4.50 0.99 18.22
CA LEU A 205 -5.47 1.94 18.78
C LEU A 205 -5.67 1.69 20.28
N ALA A 206 -5.84 0.45 20.70
CA ALA A 206 -6.01 0.09 22.11
C ALA A 206 -4.76 0.41 22.96
N HIS A 207 -3.56 0.23 22.41
CA HIS A 207 -2.31 0.65 23.06
C HIS A 207 -2.24 2.16 23.19
N ASN A 208 -2.52 2.88 22.11
CA ASN A 208 -2.49 4.35 22.09
C ASN A 208 -3.48 4.95 23.09
N ASP A 209 -4.67 4.35 23.23
CA ASP A 209 -5.69 4.77 24.20
C ASP A 209 -5.23 4.61 25.67
N ARG A 210 -4.41 3.60 25.96
CA ARG A 210 -3.97 3.27 27.32
C ARG A 210 -2.65 3.94 27.72
N LEU A 211 -1.69 3.98 26.80
CA LEU A 211 -0.28 4.25 27.11
C LEU A 211 0.33 5.37 26.26
N GLY A 212 -0.43 5.90 25.29
CA GLY A 212 0.09 6.77 24.25
C GLY A 212 0.85 5.99 23.15
N PRO A 213 1.31 6.70 22.09
CA PRO A 213 1.84 6.09 20.87
C PRO A 213 3.27 5.53 20.98
N LYS A 214 4.00 5.91 22.04
CA LYS A 214 5.39 5.49 22.26
C LYS A 214 5.50 4.03 22.69
N SER A 215 6.61 3.40 22.32
CA SER A 215 6.95 2.05 22.73
C SER A 215 7.27 1.98 24.23
N THR A 216 7.22 0.78 24.82
CA THR A 216 7.54 0.57 26.25
C THR A 216 8.95 1.06 26.58
N HIS A 217 9.94 0.70 25.76
CA HIS A 217 11.33 1.13 25.95
C HIS A 217 11.52 2.64 25.83
N ALA A 218 10.85 3.31 24.88
CA ALA A 218 10.92 4.76 24.75
C ALA A 218 10.30 5.47 25.97
N ARG A 219 9.17 4.96 26.47
CA ARG A 219 8.54 5.48 27.70
C ARG A 219 9.40 5.26 28.94
N GLU A 220 10.08 4.13 29.05
CA GLU A 220 10.99 3.83 30.17
C GLU A 220 12.24 4.70 30.14
N ALA A 221 12.81 4.96 28.95
CA ALA A 221 13.93 5.89 28.79
C ALA A 221 13.57 7.33 29.22
N GLU A 222 12.37 7.81 28.87
CA GLU A 222 11.88 9.13 29.30
C GLU A 222 11.63 9.18 30.81
N LYS A 223 11.10 8.11 31.41
CA LYS A 223 10.93 8.01 32.87
C LYS A 223 12.27 7.95 33.61
N GLY A 224 13.28 7.31 33.03
CA GLY A 224 14.63 7.24 33.60
C GLY A 224 15.32 8.61 33.66
N TYR A 225 15.04 9.50 32.70
CA TYR A 225 15.53 10.88 32.73
C TYR A 225 14.72 11.79 33.67
N GLY A 226 13.42 11.54 33.85
CA GLY A 226 12.57 12.28 34.79
C GLY A 226 12.74 11.88 36.26
N GLY A 227 13.55 10.86 36.56
CA GLY A 227 13.83 10.34 37.90
C GLY A 227 15.22 10.65 38.44
N ALA A 228 16.02 11.48 37.74
CA ALA A 228 17.23 12.02 38.35
C ALA A 228 16.81 12.95 39.50
N PRO A 229 17.22 12.71 40.76
CA PRO A 229 16.91 13.64 41.84
C PRO A 229 17.50 14.99 41.46
N VAL A 230 16.68 16.04 41.52
CA VAL A 230 17.18 17.41 41.60
C VAL A 230 18.04 17.44 42.86
N VAL A 231 19.35 17.36 42.69
CA VAL A 231 20.29 17.61 43.77
C VAL A 231 20.17 19.11 44.05
N ASP A 232 19.44 19.45 45.11
CA ASP A 232 19.49 20.78 45.73
C ASP A 232 20.92 20.99 46.27
N GLY A 233 21.82 21.39 45.38
CA GLY A 233 23.14 21.89 45.73
C GLY A 233 23.03 23.37 46.14
N PRO A 234 23.76 23.80 47.19
CA PRO A 234 23.59 25.13 47.74
C PRO A 234 24.00 26.21 46.73
N ALA A 235 23.26 27.31 46.74
CA ALA A 235 23.53 28.50 45.94
C ALA A 235 24.97 29.00 46.16
N ALA A 236 25.77 28.97 45.10
CA ALA A 236 27.01 29.73 45.00
C ALA A 236 26.92 30.61 43.74
N THR A 237 27.07 31.90 43.99
CA THR A 237 26.93 33.04 43.08
C THR A 237 28.02 33.09 42.00
N SER A 238 27.58 33.44 40.78
CA SER A 238 28.22 34.21 39.69
C SER A 238 29.75 34.14 39.49
N ASP A 239 30.19 33.67 38.32
CA ASP A 239 30.70 34.55 37.24
C ASP A 239 31.27 33.75 36.04
N GLY A 240 31.09 34.28 34.83
CA GLY A 240 31.93 33.96 33.67
C GLY A 240 31.30 33.12 32.55
N VAL A 241 30.84 33.80 31.51
CA VAL A 241 30.47 33.23 30.20
C VAL A 241 31.70 32.63 29.51
N ALA A 242 31.63 31.36 29.09
CA ALA A 242 32.31 30.87 27.87
C ALA A 242 31.68 29.53 27.43
N ARG A 243 31.21 29.49 26.18
CA ARG A 243 30.69 28.31 25.48
C ARG A 243 31.87 27.64 24.75
N PRO A 244 32.12 26.32 24.88
CA PRO A 244 32.98 25.63 23.93
C PRO A 244 32.16 24.79 22.95
N GLU A 245 32.50 25.00 21.68
CA GLU A 245 32.19 24.16 20.53
C GLU A 245 32.89 22.80 20.64
N HIS A 246 32.19 21.74 20.23
CA HIS A 246 32.79 20.49 19.73
C HIS A 246 31.84 20.00 18.63
N ALA A 247 32.12 20.09 17.33
CA ALA A 247 33.27 19.63 16.54
C ALA A 247 33.56 18.13 16.73
N HIS A 248 32.94 17.31 15.88
CA HIS A 248 33.54 16.04 15.45
C HIS A 248 33.56 15.99 13.92
N VAL A 249 34.79 16.08 13.43
CA VAL A 249 35.25 16.04 12.05
C VAL A 249 35.36 14.59 11.60
N ASN A 250 34.79 14.24 10.44
CA ASN A 250 35.14 13.01 9.73
C ASN A 250 36.34 13.30 8.82
N GLY A 251 37.41 12.53 9.03
CA GLY A 251 38.66 12.61 8.30
C GLY A 251 38.52 12.22 6.83
N SER A 252 39.23 12.98 6.01
CA SER A 252 39.49 12.76 4.58
C SER A 252 40.69 11.84 4.38
N SER A 253 40.66 11.04 3.31
CA SER A 253 41.89 10.60 2.63
C SER A 253 41.58 10.04 1.23
N SER A 254 41.93 10.82 0.20
CA SER A 254 42.51 10.39 -1.09
C SER A 254 42.35 11.55 -2.08
N THR A 255 43.29 12.50 -2.13
CA THR A 255 44.43 12.52 -3.07
C THR A 255 44.00 12.82 -4.51
N GLU A 256 44.09 14.10 -4.87
CA GLU A 256 44.17 14.57 -6.26
C GLU A 256 45.58 14.32 -6.82
N MET A 257 45.67 13.83 -8.06
CA MET A 257 46.61 14.36 -9.06
C MET A 257 46.28 13.88 -10.49
N ASN A 258 46.07 14.88 -11.35
CA ASN A 258 46.50 15.01 -12.76
C ASN A 258 46.01 14.07 -13.89
N GLY A 259 45.72 14.73 -15.03
CA GLY A 259 45.61 14.15 -16.38
C GLY A 259 44.25 14.43 -17.02
N GLU A 260 43.97 15.63 -17.52
CA GLU A 260 44.25 16.07 -18.91
C GLU A 260 43.42 15.33 -20.00
N LYS A 261 42.49 16.11 -20.56
CA LYS A 261 41.72 16.02 -21.83
C LYS A 261 42.02 14.85 -22.80
N ALA A 262 40.95 14.18 -23.26
CA ALA A 262 40.86 13.67 -24.63
C ALA A 262 39.41 13.34 -25.08
N TYR A 263 38.96 14.12 -26.07
CA TYR A 263 38.17 13.78 -27.26
C TYR A 263 36.67 13.46 -27.26
N GLU A 264 36.01 14.29 -28.07
CA GLU A 264 34.68 14.21 -28.68
C GLU A 264 34.51 13.03 -29.67
N ALA A 265 33.24 12.66 -29.85
CA ALA A 265 32.55 12.31 -31.10
C ALA A 265 33.14 11.22 -32.02
N VAL A 266 32.44 10.07 -32.06
CA VAL A 266 31.67 9.57 -33.22
C VAL A 266 30.46 8.81 -32.69
#